data_AF-D2Z6X1-F1
#
_entry.id   AF-D2Z6X1-F1
#
_cell.length_a   1.000
_cell.length_b   1.000
_cell.length_c   1.000
_cell.angle_alpha   90.00
_cell.angle_beta   90.00
_cell.angle_gamma   90.00
#
_symmetry.space_group_name_H-M   'P 1'
#
loop_
_entity.id
_entity.type
_entity.pdbx_description
1 polymer ?
#
loop_
_entity_poly.entity_id
_entity_poly.type
_entity_poly.pdbx_seq_one_letter_code
_entity_poly.pdbx_strand_id
1 'polypeptide(L)' 'MRKKERLWLMWMAVVTVLDVALPFGVLRESGSLRGAFSVWLVLTLAVVLSGAIYTGSWGTERRP' A
#
# COMPACT_ATOMS: atom_id res chain seq x y z
N MET A 1 4.55 -10.26 18.16
CA MET A 1 3.97 -10.03 16.82
C MET A 1 4.01 -11.32 16.03
N ARG A 2 2.88 -11.74 15.45
CA ARG A 2 2.83 -12.91 14.55
C ARG A 2 3.65 -12.60 13.29
N LYS A 3 4.26 -13.61 12.65
CA LYS A 3 5.07 -13.42 11.42
C LYS A 3 4.33 -12.62 10.33
N LYS A 4 3.01 -12.84 10.21
CA LYS A 4 2.12 -12.11 9.30
C LYS A 4 2.00 -10.61 9.63
N GLU A 5 1.86 -10.24 10.91
CA GLU A 5 1.82 -8.83 11.33
C GLU A 5 3.14 -8.11 11.02
N ARG A 6 4.27 -8.77 11.29
CA ARG A 6 5.59 -8.19 10.97
C ARG A 6 5.74 -7.98 9.47
N LEU A 7 5.31 -8.94 8.64
CA LEU A 7 5.33 -8.80 7.18
C LEU A 7 4.41 -7.66 6.71
N TRP A 8 3.22 -7.55 7.31
CA TRP A 8 2.26 -6.47 7.03
C TRP A 8 2.82 -5.09 7.39
N LEU A 9 3.45 -4.96 8.55
CA LEU A 9 4.10 -3.72 8.97
C LEU A 9 5.26 -3.33 8.05
N MET A 10 6.08 -4.31 7.62
CA MET A 10 7.15 -4.06 6.65
C MET A 10 6.59 -3.64 5.28
N TRP A 11 5.49 -4.25 4.83
CA TRP A 11 4.80 -3.86 3.61
C TRP A 11 4.26 -2.43 3.69
N MET A 12 3.58 -2.07 4.78
CA MET A 12 3.08 -0.72 5.01
C MET A 12 4.22 0.31 5.02
N ALA A 13 5.37 -0.01 5.62
CA ALA A 13 6.53 0.87 5.60
C ALA A 13 7.04 1.13 4.18
N VAL A 14 7.10 0.10 3.33
CA VAL A 14 7.49 0.25 1.92
C VAL A 14 6.51 1.13 1.16
N VAL A 15 5.20 0.90 1.34
CA VAL A 15 4.14 1.72 0.74
C VAL A 15 4.27 3.18 1.16
N THR A 16 4.46 3.47 2.44
CA THR A 16 4.64 4.84 2.94
C THR A 16 5.86 5.52 2.32
N VAL A 17 6.97 4.78 2.17
CA VAL A 17 8.15 5.31 1.48
C VAL A 17 7.85 5.60 0.01
N LEU A 18 7.14 4.72 -0.69
CA LEU A 18 6.76 4.93 -2.09
C LEU A 18 5.79 6.11 -2.27
N ASP A 19 4.87 6.31 -1.34
CA ASP A 19 3.90 7.41 -1.34
C ASP A 19 4.59 8.78 -1.22
N VAL A 20 5.77 8.84 -0.58
CA VAL A 20 6.60 10.06 -0.53
C VAL A 20 7.61 10.10 -1.68
N ALA A 21 8.29 8.99 -1.96
CA ALA A 21 9.36 8.95 -2.95
C ALA A 21 8.87 9.18 -4.38
N LEU A 22 7.68 8.68 -4.74
CA LEU A 22 7.16 8.84 -6.10
C LEU A 22 6.77 10.29 -6.42
N PRO A 23 6.00 11.01 -5.59
CA PRO A 23 5.70 12.43 -5.82
C PRO A 23 6.94 13.32 -5.81
N PHE A 24 7.84 13.13 -4.85
CA PHE A 24 9.00 14.02 -4.65
C PHE A 24 10.23 13.66 -5.48
N GLY A 25 10.28 12.45 -6.04
CA GLY A 25 11.33 11.98 -6.94
C GLY A 25 10.87 11.95 -8.39
N VAL A 26 10.16 10.88 -8.76
CA VAL A 26 9.86 10.56 -10.17
C VAL A 26 8.84 11.52 -10.79
N LEU A 27 7.84 11.95 -10.02
CA LEU A 27 6.79 12.82 -10.51
C LEU A 27 7.04 14.31 -10.30
N ARG A 28 8.09 14.67 -9.58
CA ARG A 28 8.45 16.06 -9.33
C ARG A 28 8.69 16.83 -10.62
N GLU A 29 9.25 16.17 -11.64
CA GLU A 29 9.56 16.79 -12.92
C GLU A 29 8.49 16.58 -13.99
N SER A 30 7.51 15.70 -13.76
CA SER A 30 6.57 15.29 -14.82
C SER A 30 5.40 16.25 -15.03
N GLY A 31 5.21 17.25 -14.16
CA GLY A 31 4.27 18.39 -14.33
C GLY A 31 2.80 18.04 -14.63
N SER A 32 2.46 16.75 -14.60
CA SER A 32 1.20 16.22 -15.12
C SER A 32 0.37 15.70 -13.97
N LEU A 33 -0.69 16.45 -13.66
CA LEU A 33 -1.75 16.07 -12.72
C LEU A 33 -2.29 14.66 -13.01
N ARG A 34 -2.34 14.28 -14.29
CA ARG A 34 -2.83 12.97 -14.72
C ARG A 34 -1.87 11.84 -14.31
N GLY A 35 -0.56 12.06 -14.44
CA GLY A 35 0.45 11.09 -14.00
C GLY A 35 0.46 10.91 -12.48
N ALA A 36 0.37 12.02 -11.74
CA ALA A 36 0.33 11.99 -10.27
C ALA A 36 -0.92 11.32 -9.72
N PHE A 37 -2.07 11.64 -10.29
CA PHE A 37 -3.31 11.00 -9.92
C PHE A 37 -3.29 9.49 -10.21
N SER A 38 -2.85 9.06 -11.38
CA SER A 38 -2.78 7.64 -11.73
C SER A 38 -1.82 6.85 -10.84
N VAL A 39 -0.67 7.41 -10.50
CA VAL A 39 0.31 6.77 -9.60
C VAL A 39 -0.28 6.59 -8.20
N TRP A 40 -0.90 7.63 -7.67
CA TRP A 40 -1.52 7.58 -6.35
C TRP A 40 -2.70 6.58 -6.31
N LEU A 41 -3.48 6.51 -7.39
CA LEU A 41 -4.59 5.59 -7.53
C LEU A 41 -4.11 4.13 -7.58
N VAL A 42 -3.02 3.84 -8.29
CA VAL A 42 -2.39 2.51 -8.31
C VAL A 42 -1.87 2.11 -6.94
N LEU A 43 -1.19 3.02 -6.24
CA LEU A 43 -0.69 2.80 -4.88
C LEU A 43 -1.84 2.51 -3.90
N THR A 44 -2.90 3.30 -3.97
CA THR A 44 -4.11 3.12 -3.17
C THR A 44 -4.74 1.76 -3.44
N LEU A 45 -4.87 1.37 -4.71
CA LEU A 45 -5.41 0.06 -5.09
C LEU A 45 -4.58 -1.09 -4.51
N ALA A 46 -3.26 -1.00 -4.59
CA ALA A 46 -2.34 -2.01 -4.05
C ALA A 46 -2.49 -2.16 -2.52
N VAL A 47 -2.62 -1.05 -1.80
CA VAL A 47 -2.84 -1.05 -0.34
C VAL A 47 -4.19 -1.65 0.02
N VAL A 48 -5.26 -1.25 -0.67
CA VAL A 48 -6.61 -1.77 -0.40
C VAL A 48 -6.68 -3.28 -0.68
N LEU A 49 -6.16 -3.75 -1.80
CA LEU A 49 -6.15 -5.18 -2.14
C LEU A 49 -5.31 -6.00 -1.15
N SER A 50 -4.10 -5.54 -0.86
CA SER A 50 -3.24 -6.22 0.12
C SER A 50 -3.87 -6.22 1.53
N GLY A 51 -4.54 -5.13 1.91
CA GLY A 51 -5.26 -4.99 3.16
C GLY A 51 -6.46 -5.93 3.25
N ALA A 52 -7.23 -6.04 2.17
CA ALA A 52 -8.34 -6.99 2.08
C ALA A 52 -7.87 -8.45 2.18
N ILE A 53 -6.75 -8.81 1.56
CA ILE A 53 -6.15 -10.15 1.67
C ILE A 53 -5.70 -10.41 3.10
N TYR A 54 -5.02 -9.44 3.72
CA TYR A 54 -4.50 -9.56 5.08
C TYR A 54 -5.63 -9.69 6.11
N THR A 55 -6.63 -8.81 6.04
CA THR A 55 -7.77 -8.77 6.96
C THR A 55 -8.85 -9.81 6.66
N GLY A 56 -8.96 -10.30 5.42
CA GLY A 56 -9.88 -11.39 5.05
C GLY A 56 -9.61 -12.67 5.83
N SER A 57 -8.34 -12.93 6.17
CA SER A 57 -7.95 -14.07 7.01
C SER A 57 -8.37 -13.95 8.48
N TRP A 58 -8.69 -12.73 8.95
CA TRP A 58 -9.08 -12.49 10.34
C TRP A 58 -10.51 -12.97 10.66
N GLY A 59 -11.37 -13.04 9.64
CA GLY A 59 -12.74 -13.55 9.78
C GLY A 59 -12.82 -15.08 9.82
N THR A 60 -11.86 -15.78 9.20
CA THR A 60 -11.85 -17.25 9.13
C THR A 60 -11.32 -17.90 10.41
N GLU A 61 -10.45 -17.21 11.15
CA GLU A 61 -9.85 -17.72 12.40
C GLU A 61 -10.82 -17.70 13.61
N ARG A 62 -12.06 -17.22 13.42
CA ARG A 62 -13.14 -17.20 14.43
C ARG A 62 -14.19 -18.30 14.27
N ARG A 63 -13.94 -19.36 13.50
CA ARG A 63 -14.82 -20.54 13.52
C ARG A 63 -14.31 -21.54 14.57
N PRO A 64 -15.07 -21.81 15.65
CA PRO A 64 -14.76 -22.90 16.57
C PRO A 64 -14.86 -24.26 15.87
#